data_AF-A0A9P5E838-F1
#
_entry.id   AF-A0A9P5E838-F1
#
_cell.length_a   1.000
_cell.length_b   1.000
_cell.length_c   1.000
_cell.angle_alpha   90.00
_cell.angle_beta   90.00
_cell.angle_gamma   90.00
#
_symmetry.space_group_name_H-M   'P 1'
#
loop_
_entity.id
_entity.type
_entity.pdbx_description
1 polymer ?
#
loop_
_entity_poly.entity_id
_entity_poly.type
_entity_poly.pdbx_seq_one_letter_code
_entity_poly.pdbx_strand_id
1 'polypeptide(L)'
;MTPGTTVPPHFHTRFSETFDLIEGSISVYRSTDPDLEALEASAQPLEVGKPQTVTPNLFHKYLVNGGGGASGKLAKMGDSLVLMAVVMELSDAHLIGPAKGMLDGVRKNQKDEIEKHKAELLKVYDTEEALQGLLQGR
;
A
#
# COMPACT_ATOMS: atom_id res chain seq x y z
N MET A 1 -2.24 -7.98 -10.09
CA MET A 1 -2.14 -8.37 -8.65
C MET A 1 -2.92 -9.67 -8.41
N THR A 2 -2.59 -10.47 -7.39
CA THR A 2 -3.35 -11.71 -7.11
C THR A 2 -4.68 -11.39 -6.40
N PRO A 3 -5.78 -12.12 -6.68
CA PRO A 3 -7.01 -11.99 -5.92
C PRO A 3 -6.81 -12.14 -4.40
N GLY A 4 -7.52 -11.34 -3.61
CA GLY A 4 -7.40 -11.29 -2.15
C GLY A 4 -6.28 -10.39 -1.64
N THR A 5 -5.50 -9.77 -2.52
CA THR A 5 -4.49 -8.78 -2.10
C THR A 5 -5.15 -7.57 -1.51
N THR A 6 -4.61 -7.13 -0.37
CA THR A 6 -5.01 -5.90 0.30
C THR A 6 -3.79 -5.25 0.94
N VAL A 7 -3.90 -3.94 1.15
CA VAL A 7 -2.99 -3.19 2.02
C VAL A 7 -3.72 -2.86 3.32
N PRO A 8 -3.01 -2.82 4.46
CA PRO A 8 -3.64 -2.39 5.71
C PRO A 8 -4.26 -0.99 5.58
N PRO A 9 -5.37 -0.71 6.26
CA PRO A 9 -5.95 0.63 6.35
C PRO A 9 -4.92 1.69 6.78
N HIS A 10 -4.85 2.79 6.02
CA HIS A 10 -3.90 3.88 6.26
C HIS A 10 -4.38 5.20 5.68
N PHE A 11 -3.62 6.27 5.93
CA PHE A 11 -3.76 7.56 5.24
C PHE A 11 -2.37 8.14 4.92
N HIS A 12 -2.33 9.09 3.99
CA HIS A 12 -1.14 9.88 3.68
C HIS A 12 -1.36 11.34 4.07
N THR A 13 -0.31 12.03 4.54
CA THR A 13 -0.39 13.47 4.85
C THR A 13 0.16 14.34 3.73
N ARG A 14 1.09 13.81 2.93
CA ARG A 14 1.82 14.57 1.90
C ARG A 14 1.43 14.23 0.47
N PHE A 15 1.00 13.00 0.21
CA PHE A 15 0.79 12.50 -1.15
C PHE A 15 -0.68 12.17 -1.41
N SER A 16 -1.10 12.39 -2.66
CA SER A 16 -2.32 11.77 -3.16
C SER A 16 -1.95 10.40 -3.76
N GLU A 17 -2.82 9.42 -3.60
CA GLU A 17 -2.67 8.11 -4.24
C GLU A 17 -3.69 8.01 -5.38
N THR A 18 -3.24 7.74 -6.61
CA THR A 18 -4.12 7.57 -7.77
C THR A 18 -4.11 6.12 -8.21
N PHE A 19 -5.30 5.53 -8.26
CA PHE A 19 -5.51 4.18 -8.73
C PHE A 19 -6.01 4.22 -10.18
N ASP A 20 -5.20 3.72 -11.11
CA ASP A 20 -5.59 3.52 -12.50
C ASP A 20 -5.74 2.02 -12.78
N LEU A 21 -6.97 1.57 -13.02
CA LEU A 21 -7.25 0.17 -13.30
C LEU A 21 -7.06 -0.12 -14.78
N ILE A 22 -6.00 -0.84 -15.10
CA ILE A 22 -5.70 -1.28 -16.47
C ILE A 22 -6.50 -2.53 -16.84
N GLU A 23 -6.56 -3.53 -15.94
CA GLU A 23 -7.28 -4.78 -16.13
C GLU A 23 -7.67 -5.44 -14.79
N GLY A 24 -8.66 -6.34 -14.83
CA GLY A 24 -9.12 -7.09 -13.66
C GLY A 24 -10.19 -6.36 -12.85
N SER A 25 -10.24 -6.62 -11.55
CA SER A 25 -11.20 -5.98 -10.64
C SER A 25 -10.56 -5.68 -9.30
N ILE A 26 -10.76 -4.46 -8.81
CA ILE A 26 -10.27 -3.98 -7.53
C ILE A 26 -11.35 -3.07 -6.93
N SER A 27 -11.48 -3.11 -5.62
CA SER A 27 -12.29 -2.18 -4.84
C SER A 27 -11.38 -1.29 -4.00
N VAL A 28 -11.65 0.01 -4.00
CA VAL A 28 -10.98 0.99 -3.14
C VAL A 28 -11.99 1.46 -2.09
N TYR A 29 -11.54 1.48 -0.85
CA TYR A 29 -12.30 1.85 0.33
C TYR A 29 -11.77 3.18 0.81
N ARG A 30 -12.63 4.13 1.16
CA ARG A 30 -12.26 5.49 1.53
C ARG A 30 -13.19 6.04 2.60
N SER A 31 -12.63 6.62 3.65
CA SER A 31 -13.37 7.25 4.73
C SER A 31 -12.69 8.54 5.19
N THR A 32 -13.49 9.48 5.68
CA THR A 32 -13.01 10.66 6.44
C THR A 32 -12.90 10.36 7.93
N ASP A 33 -13.44 9.22 8.38
CA ASP A 33 -13.41 8.74 9.76
C ASP A 33 -12.38 7.61 9.91
N PRO A 34 -11.51 7.61 10.94
CA PRO A 34 -10.59 6.51 11.23
C PRO A 34 -11.28 5.20 11.65
N ASP A 35 -12.61 5.18 11.80
CA ASP A 35 -13.37 3.99 12.08
C ASP A 35 -13.24 2.92 10.98
N LEU A 36 -12.85 1.71 11.39
CA LEU A 36 -12.59 0.62 10.47
C LEU A 36 -13.88 0.06 9.86
N GLU A 37 -15.00 0.07 10.59
CA GLU A 37 -16.27 -0.44 10.06
C GLU A 37 -16.83 0.50 8.99
N ALA A 38 -16.77 1.81 9.23
CA ALA A 38 -17.09 2.84 8.26
C ALA A 38 -16.22 2.71 7.01
N LEU A 39 -14.92 2.44 7.17
CA LEU A 39 -14.02 2.19 6.06
C LEU A 39 -14.43 0.93 5.27
N GLU A 40 -14.69 -0.20 5.94
CA GLU A 40 -15.11 -1.44 5.25
C GLU A 40 -16.44 -1.26 4.48
N ALA A 41 -17.37 -0.47 5.01
CA ALA A 41 -18.65 -0.18 4.37
C ALA A 41 -18.53 0.74 3.13
N SER A 42 -17.41 1.43 2.97
CA SER A 42 -17.19 2.44 1.91
C SER A 42 -16.74 1.88 0.55
N ALA A 43 -16.75 0.56 0.37
CA ALA A 43 -16.20 -0.13 -0.80
C ALA A 43 -16.72 0.43 -2.13
N GLN A 44 -15.81 0.87 -3.00
CA GLN A 44 -16.12 1.33 -4.35
C GLN A 44 -15.30 0.56 -5.38
N PRO A 45 -15.93 -0.19 -6.31
CA PRO A 45 -15.21 -0.85 -7.39
C PRO A 45 -14.62 0.19 -8.34
N LEU A 46 -13.38 -0.03 -8.79
CA LEU A 46 -12.80 0.79 -9.85
C LEU A 46 -13.30 0.34 -11.22
N GLU A 47 -13.44 1.30 -12.12
CA GLU A 47 -13.74 1.06 -13.52
C GLU A 47 -12.44 1.12 -14.34
N VAL A 48 -12.31 0.22 -15.31
CA VAL A 48 -11.14 0.18 -16.20
C VAL A 48 -11.02 1.50 -16.98
N GLY A 49 -9.82 2.08 -16.98
CA GLY A 49 -9.52 3.34 -17.67
C GLY A 49 -10.15 4.58 -17.05
N LYS A 50 -10.70 4.49 -15.83
CA LYS A 50 -11.19 5.64 -15.06
C LYS A 50 -10.39 5.77 -13.76
N PRO A 51 -9.32 6.58 -13.75
CA PRO A 51 -8.50 6.77 -12.57
C PRO A 51 -9.30 7.33 -11.39
N GLN A 52 -9.02 6.82 -10.19
CA GLN A 52 -9.58 7.31 -8.94
C GLN A 52 -8.46 7.81 -8.02
N THR A 53 -8.53 9.08 -7.63
CA THR A 53 -7.56 9.66 -6.70
C THR A 53 -8.10 9.69 -5.27
N VAL A 54 -7.24 9.31 -4.33
CA VAL A 54 -7.38 9.52 -2.88
C VAL A 54 -6.51 10.71 -2.50
N THR A 55 -7.14 11.76 -2.00
CA THR A 55 -6.44 12.96 -1.53
C THR A 55 -5.82 12.72 -0.15
N PRO A 56 -4.83 13.54 0.26
CA PRO A 56 -4.26 13.46 1.60
C PRO A 56 -5.32 13.53 2.70
N ASN A 57 -5.02 12.89 3.82
CA ASN A 57 -5.84 12.77 5.04
C ASN A 57 -7.13 11.97 4.90
N LEU A 58 -7.35 11.25 3.78
CA LEU A 58 -8.40 10.25 3.69
C LEU A 58 -7.87 8.88 4.10
N PHE A 59 -8.61 8.19 4.96
CA PHE A 59 -8.36 6.80 5.31
C PHE A 59 -8.76 5.91 4.14
N HIS A 60 -7.89 5.00 3.75
CA HIS A 60 -8.14 4.14 2.60
C HIS A 60 -7.47 2.77 2.71
N LYS A 61 -7.98 1.85 1.92
CA LYS A 61 -7.36 0.57 1.56
C LYS A 61 -7.88 0.14 0.19
N TYR A 62 -7.30 -0.93 -0.35
CA TYR A 62 -7.85 -1.60 -1.54
C TYR A 62 -7.98 -3.11 -1.33
N LEU A 63 -8.82 -3.74 -2.14
CA LEU A 63 -8.98 -5.19 -2.26
C LEU A 63 -9.01 -5.59 -3.73
N VAL A 64 -8.10 -6.47 -4.14
CA VAL A 64 -8.11 -7.07 -5.48
C VAL A 64 -9.15 -8.19 -5.51
N ASN A 65 -10.18 -8.03 -6.34
CA ASN A 65 -11.32 -8.93 -6.42
C ASN A 65 -11.04 -10.10 -7.39
N GLY A 66 -11.65 -11.27 -7.14
CA GLY A 66 -11.57 -12.43 -8.03
C GLY A 66 -11.86 -13.77 -7.32
N GLY A 67 -12.68 -14.62 -7.94
CA GLY A 67 -13.08 -15.94 -7.41
C GLY A 67 -12.01 -17.01 -7.67
N GLY A 68 -11.46 -17.53 -6.58
CA GLY A 68 -10.36 -18.49 -6.58
C GLY A 68 -9.46 -18.17 -5.40
N GLY A 69 -9.66 -18.91 -4.30
CA GLY A 69 -9.24 -18.58 -2.95
C GLY A 69 -7.84 -17.99 -2.85
N ALA A 70 -7.69 -17.06 -1.89
CA ALA A 70 -6.45 -16.41 -1.48
C ALA A 70 -5.21 -17.25 -1.81
N SER A 71 -4.70 -17.09 -3.03
CA SER A 71 -3.54 -17.85 -3.48
C SER A 71 -2.37 -17.19 -2.79
N GLY A 72 -1.81 -17.92 -1.82
CA GLY A 72 -0.81 -17.54 -0.83
C GLY A 72 0.54 -17.06 -1.37
N LYS A 73 0.56 -16.40 -2.53
CA LYS A 73 1.71 -15.73 -3.12
C LYS A 73 1.79 -14.25 -2.72
N LEU A 74 0.69 -13.62 -2.31
CA LEU A 74 0.70 -12.27 -1.69
C LEU A 74 0.73 -12.28 -0.16
N ALA A 75 0.46 -13.43 0.46
CA ALA A 75 1.02 -13.74 1.78
C ALA A 75 2.55 -13.54 1.80
N LYS A 76 3.22 -13.70 0.65
CA LYS A 76 4.68 -13.59 0.53
C LYS A 76 5.26 -12.19 0.41
N MET A 77 4.48 -11.17 0.03
CA MET A 77 4.87 -9.77 0.28
C MET A 77 4.64 -9.39 1.75
N GLY A 78 3.76 -10.14 2.44
CA GLY A 78 3.66 -10.19 3.90
C GLY A 78 4.80 -10.99 4.60
N ASP A 79 5.68 -11.68 3.86
CA ASP A 79 6.77 -12.46 4.49
C ASP A 79 7.90 -11.57 5.04
N SER A 80 7.97 -10.30 4.62
CA SER A 80 8.87 -9.31 5.24
C SER A 80 8.07 -8.11 5.72
N LEU A 81 7.63 -8.19 6.98
CA LEU A 81 7.09 -7.04 7.69
C LEU A 81 8.09 -5.86 7.71
N VAL A 82 9.40 -6.12 7.56
CA VAL A 82 10.45 -5.10 7.39
C VAL A 82 10.25 -4.35 6.07
N LEU A 83 10.10 -5.05 4.94
CA LEU A 83 9.87 -4.40 3.65
C LEU A 83 8.57 -3.58 3.67
N MET A 84 7.50 -4.12 4.28
CA MET A 84 6.26 -3.37 4.47
C MET A 84 6.49 -2.10 5.30
N ALA A 85 7.24 -2.19 6.41
CA ALA A 85 7.57 -1.03 7.24
C ALA A 85 8.36 0.03 6.47
N VAL A 86 9.33 -0.39 5.65
CA VAL A 86 10.14 0.47 4.78
C VAL A 86 9.26 1.21 3.77
N VAL A 87 8.42 0.48 3.01
CA VAL A 87 7.54 1.07 1.99
C VAL A 87 6.58 2.07 2.65
N MET A 88 5.93 1.68 3.74
CA MET A 88 4.99 2.54 4.46
C MET A 88 5.65 3.82 4.96
N GLU A 89 6.90 3.77 5.42
CA GLU A 89 7.62 4.97 5.86
C GLU A 89 8.00 5.88 4.69
N LEU A 90 8.56 5.32 3.62
CA LEU A 90 8.96 6.08 2.44
C LEU A 90 7.75 6.74 1.74
N SER A 91 6.58 6.09 1.78
CA SER A 91 5.34 6.59 1.18
C SER A 91 4.52 7.49 2.11
N ASP A 92 5.01 7.87 3.30
CA ASP A 92 4.23 8.65 4.27
C ASP A 92 2.88 7.98 4.63
N ALA A 93 2.85 6.66 4.74
CA ALA A 93 1.66 5.90 5.08
C ALA A 93 1.52 5.76 6.61
N HIS A 94 0.42 6.31 7.13
CA HIS A 94 0.05 6.27 8.53
C HIS A 94 -1.02 5.21 8.75
N LEU A 95 -0.59 4.01 9.18
CA LEU A 95 -1.50 2.89 9.41
C LEU A 95 -2.51 3.19 10.54
N ILE A 96 -3.72 2.65 10.40
CA ILE A 96 -4.72 2.58 11.46
C ILE A 96 -5.08 1.12 11.78
N GLY A 97 -5.65 0.88 12.96
CA GLY A 97 -6.06 -0.45 13.39
C GLY A 97 -4.91 -1.39 13.80
N PRO A 98 -5.17 -2.71 13.88
CA PRO A 98 -4.22 -3.69 14.44
C PRO A 98 -2.87 -3.77 13.71
N ALA A 99 -2.86 -3.52 12.39
CA ALA A 99 -1.64 -3.52 11.59
C ALA A 99 -0.63 -2.44 12.03
N LYS A 100 -1.13 -1.31 12.58
CA LYS A 100 -0.26 -0.28 13.16
C LYS A 100 0.58 -0.84 14.30
N GLY A 101 -0.05 -1.51 15.27
CA GLY A 101 0.65 -2.09 16.41
C GLY A 101 1.68 -3.15 16.00
N MET A 102 1.36 -3.95 14.98
CA MET A 102 2.28 -4.94 14.41
C MET A 102 3.52 -4.29 13.80
N LEU A 103 3.34 -3.28 12.92
CA LEU A 103 4.49 -2.61 12.30
C LEU A 103 5.27 -1.72 13.28
N ASP A 104 4.62 -1.15 14.29
CA ASP A 104 5.33 -0.41 15.35
C ASP A 104 6.27 -1.35 16.13
N GLY A 105 5.87 -2.60 16.39
CA GLY A 105 6.75 -3.62 16.96
C GLY A 105 7.92 -3.98 16.05
N VAL A 106 7.67 -4.11 14.74
CA VAL A 106 8.72 -4.38 13.74
C VAL A 106 9.72 -3.23 13.67
N ARG A 107 9.25 -1.98 13.62
CA ARG A 107 10.09 -0.77 13.62
C ARG A 107 10.97 -0.69 14.86
N LYS A 108 10.42 -1.07 16.02
CA LYS A 108 11.18 -1.09 17.28
C LYS A 108 12.27 -2.17 17.27
N ASN A 109 11.97 -3.35 16.75
CA ASN A 109 12.85 -4.52 16.88
C ASN A 109 13.85 -4.67 15.72
N GLN A 110 13.55 -4.13 14.54
CA GLN A 110 14.33 -4.31 13.31
C GLN A 110 14.73 -2.96 12.70
N LYS A 111 14.92 -1.94 13.55
CA LYS A 111 15.24 -0.57 13.13
C LYS A 111 16.42 -0.50 12.17
N ASP A 112 17.53 -1.16 12.50
CA ASP A 112 18.76 -1.07 11.71
C ASP A 112 18.59 -1.69 10.31
N GLU A 113 17.84 -2.79 10.21
CA GLU A 113 17.51 -3.40 8.93
C GLU A 113 16.60 -2.49 8.09
N ILE A 114 15.60 -1.85 8.71
CA ILE A 114 14.71 -0.89 8.04
C ILE A 114 15.53 0.29 7.50
N GLU A 115 16.38 0.91 8.31
CA GLU A 115 17.22 2.04 7.89
C GLU A 115 18.16 1.64 6.74
N LYS A 116 18.76 0.45 6.82
CA LYS A 116 19.60 -0.08 5.74
C LYS A 116 18.82 -0.23 4.44
N HIS A 117 17.65 -0.87 4.46
CA HIS A 117 16.84 -1.07 3.26
C HIS A 117 16.33 0.25 2.68
N LYS A 118 15.94 1.21 3.54
CA LYS A 118 15.59 2.57 3.09
C LYS A 118 16.75 3.23 2.35
N ALA A 119 17.96 3.19 2.93
CA ALA A 119 19.14 3.79 2.31
C ALA A 119 19.49 3.13 0.98
N GLU A 120 19.37 1.80 0.89
CA GLU A 120 19.58 1.05 -0.36
C GLU A 120 18.56 1.42 -1.44
N LEU A 121 17.26 1.48 -1.09
CA LEU A 121 16.21 1.87 -2.03
C LEU A 121 16.39 3.32 -2.50
N LEU A 122 16.65 4.25 -1.59
CA LEU A 122 16.87 5.65 -1.93
C LEU A 122 18.07 5.79 -2.85
N LYS A 123 19.22 5.16 -2.54
CA LYS A 123 20.40 5.20 -3.42
C LYS A 123 20.11 4.71 -4.84
N VAL A 124 19.19 3.76 -5.01
CA VAL A 124 18.86 3.21 -6.32
C VAL A 124 17.81 4.06 -7.04
N TYR A 125 16.82 4.62 -6.34
CA TYR A 125 15.61 5.20 -6.95
C TYR A 125 15.33 6.67 -6.58
N ASP A 126 16.27 7.37 -5.93
CA ASP A 126 16.13 8.79 -5.60
C ASP A 126 16.42 9.75 -6.77
N THR A 127 16.84 9.22 -7.91
CA THR A 127 17.08 9.98 -9.14
C THR A 127 15.98 9.72 -10.17
N GLU A 128 15.65 10.75 -10.95
CA GLU A 128 14.65 10.67 -12.02
C GLU A 128 15.05 9.61 -13.06
N GLU A 129 16.33 9.54 -13.40
CA GLU A 129 16.88 8.58 -14.36
C GLU A 129 16.66 7.13 -13.92
N ALA A 130 16.85 6.85 -12.63
CA ALA A 130 16.65 5.50 -12.12
C ALA A 130 15.17 5.11 -12.01
N LEU A 131 14.29 6.06 -11.67
CA LEU A 131 12.85 5.86 -11.72
C LEU A 131 12.35 5.61 -13.15
N GLN A 132 12.86 6.36 -14.13
CA GLN A 132 12.54 6.15 -15.54
C GLN A 132 12.97 4.75 -16.02
N GLY A 133 14.15 4.28 -15.61
CA GLY A 133 14.63 2.94 -15.93
C GLY A 133 13.75 1.80 -15.41
N LEU A 134 13.04 2.01 -14.30
CA LEU A 134 12.07 1.06 -13.75
C LEU A 134 10.77 1.03 -14.58
N LEU A 135 10.24 2.21 -14.93
CA LEU A 135 8.96 2.36 -15.63
C LEU A 135 9.03 1.94 -17.11
N GLN A 136 10.22 1.98 -17.70
CA GLN A 136 10.43 1.62 -19.10
C GLN A 136 10.54 0.11 -19.33
N GLY A 137 10.46 -0.72 -18.28
CA GLY A 137 10.36 -2.18 -18.38
C GLY A 137 11.42 -2.80 -19.29
N ARG A 138 12.58 -3.16 -18.74
CA ARG A 138 13.50 -4.07 -19.45
C ARG A 138 12.86 -5.43 -19.67
#